data_AF-A0A7V6ZL14-F1
#
_entry.id   AF-A0A7V6ZL14-F1
#
_cell.length_a   1.000
_cell.length_b   1.000
_cell.length_c   1.000
_cell.angle_alpha   90.00
_cell.angle_beta   90.00
_cell.angle_gamma   90.00
#
_symmetry.space_group_name_H-M   'P 1'
#
loop_
_entity.id
_entity.type
_entity.pdbx_description
1 polymer ?
#
loop_
_entity_poly.entity_id
_entity_poly.type
_entity_poly.pdbx_seq_one_letter_code
_entity_poly.pdbx_strand_id
1 'polypeptide(L)'
;MNINSGSTVIAEGVTFYFPDRDSKIQANGALTMKATAPTSGTYKGILMFEKWSDAASNPWTSQYVFNGSNSEYLEGVIYLPYRDVTYNSTTNVTGSKISMVVNTLIVNSANWKYEGLASGGGQTSFYLSK
;
A
#
# COMPACT_ATOMS: atom_id res chain seq x y z
N MET A 1 -7.39 -11.89 -3.59
CA MET A 1 -8.39 -11.25 -4.48
C MET A 1 -7.78 -11.06 -5.85
N ASN A 2 -8.47 -11.46 -6.92
CA ASN A 2 -8.03 -11.23 -8.30
C ASN A 2 -8.98 -10.21 -8.94
N ILE A 3 -8.42 -9.20 -9.61
CA ILE A 3 -9.14 -8.09 -10.22
C ILE A 3 -8.83 -8.06 -11.71
N ASN A 4 -9.89 -8.06 -12.52
CA ASN A 4 -9.77 -8.07 -13.98
C ASN A 4 -9.19 -6.75 -14.49
N SER A 5 -8.53 -6.81 -15.65
CA SER A 5 -7.95 -5.64 -16.31
C SER A 5 -9.01 -4.57 -16.61
N GLY A 6 -8.63 -3.29 -16.51
CA GLY A 6 -9.53 -2.17 -16.78
C GLY A 6 -10.58 -1.88 -15.69
N SER A 7 -10.59 -2.64 -14.60
CA SER A 7 -11.55 -2.43 -13.51
C SER A 7 -11.28 -1.13 -12.75
N THR A 8 -12.33 -0.56 -12.17
CA THR A 8 -12.22 0.51 -11.16
C THR A 8 -12.59 -0.05 -9.80
N VAL A 9 -11.71 0.16 -8.82
CA VAL A 9 -11.92 -0.25 -7.43
C VAL A 9 -12.03 1.00 -6.56
N ILE A 10 -13.15 1.14 -5.87
CA ILE A 10 -13.43 2.22 -4.92
C ILE A 10 -13.59 1.58 -3.54
N ALA A 11 -12.67 1.91 -2.63
CA ALA A 11 -12.55 1.33 -1.31
C ALA A 11 -12.33 2.44 -0.27
N GLU A 12 -13.40 3.17 0.05
CA GLU A 12 -13.33 4.34 0.92
C GLU A 12 -13.66 3.99 2.37
N GLY A 13 -12.83 4.46 3.30
CA GLY A 13 -13.03 4.24 4.74
C GLY A 13 -12.88 2.78 5.16
N VAL A 14 -12.02 2.00 4.49
CA VAL A 14 -11.83 0.57 4.76
C VAL A 14 -10.38 0.22 5.04
N THR A 15 -10.18 -0.90 5.74
CA THR A 15 -8.86 -1.50 5.96
C THR A 15 -8.79 -2.84 5.27
N PHE A 16 -7.75 -3.04 4.45
CA PHE A 16 -7.42 -4.35 3.91
C PHE A 16 -6.56 -5.11 4.91
N TYR A 17 -7.04 -6.27 5.33
CA TYR A 17 -6.32 -7.17 6.22
C TYR A 17 -5.85 -8.40 5.44
N PHE A 18 -4.55 -8.70 5.52
CA PHE A 18 -3.94 -9.87 4.94
C PHE A 18 -3.74 -10.95 6.02
N PRO A 19 -4.65 -11.94 6.11
CA PRO A 19 -4.61 -12.94 7.17
C PRO A 19 -3.45 -13.93 7.02
N ASP A 20 -2.96 -14.12 5.79
CA ASP A 20 -1.85 -15.01 5.52
C ASP A 20 -0.85 -14.47 4.47
N ARG A 21 0.24 -15.22 4.21
CA ARG A 21 1.31 -14.84 3.28
C ARG A 21 0.87 -14.88 1.82
N ASP A 22 -0.12 -15.71 1.51
CA ASP A 22 -0.59 -15.92 0.14
C ASP A 22 -1.74 -14.94 -0.20
N SER A 23 -2.27 -14.27 0.83
CA SER A 23 -3.23 -13.18 0.74
C SER A 23 -2.62 -12.00 -0.01
N LYS A 24 -3.25 -11.67 -1.13
CA LYS A 24 -2.85 -10.57 -2.01
C LYS A 24 -4.04 -9.95 -2.72
N ILE A 25 -3.89 -8.71 -3.14
CA ILE A 25 -4.75 -8.08 -4.14
C ILE A 25 -3.95 -8.09 -5.44
N GLN A 26 -4.37 -8.92 -6.39
CA GLN A 26 -3.74 -9.02 -7.70
C GLN A 26 -4.62 -8.33 -8.73
N ALA A 27 -4.04 -7.43 -9.50
CA ALA A 27 -4.66 -6.84 -10.68
C ALA A 27 -3.97 -7.34 -11.95
N ASN A 28 -4.74 -7.54 -13.02
CA ASN A 28 -4.24 -8.00 -14.32
C ASN A 28 -3.94 -6.83 -15.30
N GLY A 29 -3.43 -5.70 -14.78
CA GLY A 29 -3.12 -4.48 -15.55
C GLY A 29 -4.27 -3.46 -15.65
N ALA A 30 -3.96 -2.24 -16.10
CA ALA A 30 -4.90 -1.14 -16.39
C ALA A 30 -5.95 -0.82 -15.29
N LEU A 31 -5.65 -1.09 -14.02
CA LEU A 31 -6.55 -0.83 -12.90
C LEU A 31 -6.70 0.68 -12.62
N THR A 32 -7.85 1.11 -12.12
CA THR A 32 -7.95 2.39 -11.38
C THR A 32 -8.30 2.09 -9.93
N MET A 33 -7.43 2.46 -8.99
CA MET A 33 -7.61 2.20 -7.55
C MET A 33 -7.81 3.53 -6.80
N LYS A 34 -8.89 3.63 -6.04
CA LYS A 34 -9.11 4.69 -5.04
C LYS A 34 -9.37 4.04 -3.69
N ALA A 35 -8.47 4.22 -2.74
CA ALA A 35 -8.59 3.60 -1.43
C ALA A 35 -8.23 4.57 -0.29
N THR A 36 -9.06 4.63 0.74
CA THR A 36 -8.81 5.48 1.92
C THR A 36 -9.05 4.69 3.21
N ALA A 37 -8.15 4.87 4.18
CA ALA A 37 -8.28 4.27 5.50
C ALA A 37 -9.49 4.85 6.27
N PRO A 38 -10.04 4.12 7.25
CA PRO A 38 -11.08 4.64 8.14
C PRO A 38 -10.59 5.90 8.87
N THR A 39 -11.49 6.86 9.11
CA THR A 39 -11.18 8.09 9.87
C THR A 39 -11.46 7.97 11.37
N SER A 40 -12.07 6.87 11.79
CA SER A 40 -12.43 6.56 13.17
C SER A 40 -12.41 5.05 13.44
N GLY A 41 -12.57 4.64 14.70
CA GLY A 41 -12.57 3.24 15.12
C GLY A 41 -11.17 2.63 15.27
N THR A 42 -11.13 1.32 15.56
CA THR A 42 -9.91 0.58 15.90
C THR A 42 -8.83 0.64 14.81
N TYR A 43 -9.24 0.67 13.54
CA TYR A 43 -8.33 0.69 12.40
C TYR A 43 -8.18 2.08 11.79
N LYS A 44 -8.48 3.14 12.55
CA LYS A 44 -8.34 4.52 12.09
C LYS A 44 -6.95 4.75 11.49
N GLY A 45 -6.91 5.25 10.26
CA GLY A 45 -5.68 5.60 9.55
C GLY A 45 -4.90 4.40 8.98
N ILE A 46 -5.32 3.16 9.21
CA ILE A 46 -4.67 1.97 8.67
C ILE A 46 -5.39 1.55 7.38
N LEU A 47 -4.71 1.68 6.24
CA LEU A 47 -5.25 1.26 4.95
C LEU A 47 -5.00 -0.22 4.69
N MET A 48 -3.78 -0.69 4.99
CA MET A 48 -3.36 -2.08 4.76
C MET A 48 -2.53 -2.57 5.93
N PHE A 49 -2.81 -3.78 6.42
CA PHE A 49 -1.91 -4.46 7.35
C PHE A 49 -1.99 -5.99 7.23
N GLU A 50 -0.92 -6.67 7.64
CA GLU A 50 -0.84 -8.13 7.66
C GLU A 50 -0.84 -8.71 9.07
N LYS A 51 -1.22 -9.99 9.20
CA LYS A 51 -1.35 -10.71 10.48
C LYS A 51 -0.04 -10.85 11.28
N TRP A 52 1.11 -10.47 10.75
CA TRP A 52 2.38 -10.68 11.44
C TRP A 52 2.91 -9.39 12.04
N SER A 53 2.97 -9.36 13.37
CA SER A 53 3.68 -8.35 14.15
C SER A 53 4.87 -8.91 14.92
N ASP A 54 5.17 -10.21 14.75
CA ASP A 54 6.26 -10.87 15.49
C ASP A 54 7.30 -11.48 14.55
N ALA A 55 8.38 -10.72 14.35
CA ALA A 55 9.53 -11.09 13.52
C ALA A 55 10.22 -12.35 14.02
N ALA A 56 10.05 -12.71 15.30
CA ALA A 56 10.68 -13.87 15.91
C ALA A 56 10.07 -15.20 15.45
N SER A 57 8.85 -15.17 14.91
CA SER A 57 8.10 -16.39 14.60
C SER A 57 8.14 -16.82 13.13
N ASN A 58 8.62 -15.97 12.21
CA ASN A 58 8.68 -16.31 10.80
C ASN A 58 9.66 -15.41 10.00
N PRO A 59 10.86 -15.89 9.62
CA PRO A 59 11.87 -15.11 8.89
C PRO A 59 11.60 -14.95 7.39
N TRP A 60 10.50 -15.50 6.86
CA TRP A 60 10.27 -15.56 5.41
C TRP A 60 9.55 -14.31 4.90
N THR A 61 10.23 -13.52 4.07
CA THR A 61 9.62 -12.42 3.33
C THR A 61 8.77 -12.95 2.18
N SER A 62 7.79 -12.17 1.72
CA SER A 62 7.00 -12.52 0.54
C SER A 62 6.71 -11.31 -0.33
N GLN A 63 6.55 -11.53 -1.63
CA GLN A 63 6.25 -10.45 -2.56
C GLN A 63 4.82 -9.94 -2.42
N TYR A 64 4.66 -8.62 -2.41
CA TYR A 64 3.39 -7.96 -2.66
C TYR A 64 3.55 -7.02 -3.84
N VAL A 65 2.88 -7.33 -4.96
CA VAL A 65 3.04 -6.56 -6.20
C VAL A 65 1.85 -5.64 -6.41
N PHE A 66 2.08 -4.34 -6.35
CA PHE A 66 1.18 -3.35 -6.92
C PHE A 66 1.37 -3.37 -8.44
N ASN A 67 0.50 -4.12 -9.13
CA ASN A 67 0.67 -4.49 -10.55
C ASN A 67 -0.39 -3.91 -11.49
N GLY A 68 -0.92 -2.75 -11.16
CA GLY A 68 -1.74 -2.06 -12.12
C GLY A 68 -2.01 -0.66 -11.67
N SER A 69 -1.74 0.33 -12.53
CA SER A 69 -2.74 1.37 -12.64
C SER A 69 -2.60 2.30 -13.83
N ASN A 70 -3.74 2.59 -14.45
CA ASN A 70 -3.95 3.84 -15.20
C ASN A 70 -3.97 5.04 -14.23
N SER A 71 -4.46 4.85 -13.00
CA SER A 71 -4.44 5.84 -11.91
C SER A 71 -4.56 5.17 -10.54
N GLU A 72 -3.90 5.74 -9.53
CA GLU A 72 -3.94 5.29 -8.14
C GLU A 72 -4.05 6.48 -7.19
N TYR A 73 -4.96 6.37 -6.21
CA TYR A 73 -5.04 7.22 -5.04
C TYR A 73 -5.14 6.34 -3.79
N LEU A 74 -4.12 6.37 -2.93
CA LEU A 74 -4.08 5.66 -1.66
C LEU A 74 -3.91 6.67 -0.52
N GLU A 75 -4.69 6.51 0.55
CA GLU A 75 -4.59 7.36 1.75
C GLU A 75 -4.60 6.52 3.03
N GLY A 76 -3.55 6.65 3.84
CA GLY A 76 -3.39 5.97 5.13
C GLY A 76 -2.07 5.20 5.28
N VAL A 77 -1.96 4.42 6.36
CA VAL A 77 -0.79 3.61 6.68
C VAL A 77 -0.88 2.25 5.97
N ILE A 78 0.21 1.86 5.33
CA ILE A 78 0.45 0.53 4.79
C ILE A 78 1.52 -0.13 5.66
N TYR A 79 1.11 -1.10 6.48
CA TYR A 79 1.96 -1.81 7.44
C TYR A 79 2.12 -3.27 7.02
N LEU A 80 3.13 -3.52 6.17
CA LEU A 80 3.45 -4.82 5.60
C LEU A 80 4.94 -5.17 5.83
N PRO A 81 5.41 -5.20 7.09
CA PRO A 81 6.83 -5.28 7.42
C PRO A 81 7.53 -6.55 6.92
N TYR A 82 6.81 -7.60 6.53
CA TYR A 82 7.38 -8.85 5.98
C TYR A 82 7.17 -8.98 4.47
N ARG A 83 6.73 -7.90 3.81
CA ARG A 83 6.52 -7.87 2.37
C ARG A 83 7.61 -7.10 1.64
N ASP A 84 8.12 -7.74 0.59
CA ASP A 84 8.84 -7.06 -0.48
C ASP A 84 7.80 -6.44 -1.41
N VAL A 85 7.50 -5.17 -1.18
CA VAL A 85 6.51 -4.42 -1.93
C VAL A 85 7.12 -3.96 -3.25
N THR A 86 6.62 -4.50 -4.36
CA THR A 86 7.05 -4.10 -5.70
C THR A 86 5.97 -3.28 -6.37
N TYR A 87 6.30 -2.05 -6.72
CA TYR A 87 5.51 -1.27 -7.65
C TYR A 87 5.99 -1.52 -9.08
N ASN A 88 5.17 -2.29 -9.78
CA ASN A 88 5.43 -2.76 -11.13
C ASN A 88 4.44 -2.11 -12.11
N SER A 89 4.22 -0.80 -12.00
CA SER A 89 3.29 -0.05 -12.86
C SER A 89 3.78 1.38 -13.07
N THR A 90 3.56 1.88 -14.29
CA THR A 90 3.81 3.27 -14.74
C THR A 90 2.81 4.26 -14.14
N THR A 91 2.38 4.03 -12.91
CA THR A 91 1.38 4.86 -12.28
C THR A 91 1.99 6.21 -11.93
N ASN A 92 1.32 7.27 -12.38
CA ASN A 92 1.52 8.60 -11.84
C ASN A 92 0.84 8.64 -10.47
N VAL A 93 1.55 8.20 -9.43
CA VAL A 93 1.10 8.34 -8.05
C VAL A 93 1.15 9.83 -7.71
N THR A 94 0.07 10.53 -8.05
CA THR A 94 -0.06 11.98 -7.88
C THR A 94 -1.14 12.19 -6.83
N GLY A 95 -0.72 12.52 -5.61
CA GLY A 95 -1.63 12.85 -4.51
C GLY A 95 -1.96 11.72 -3.54
N SER A 96 -1.35 10.53 -3.68
CA SER A 96 -1.44 9.51 -2.61
C SER A 96 -0.76 10.02 -1.34
N LYS A 97 -1.45 9.86 -0.21
CA LYS A 97 -1.02 10.28 1.12
C LYS A 97 -0.80 9.05 1.97
N ILE A 98 0.30 8.36 1.74
CA ILE A 98 0.59 7.10 2.42
C ILE A 98 1.74 7.24 3.39
N SER A 99 1.82 6.35 4.36
CA SER A 99 3.04 6.08 5.13
C SER A 99 3.25 4.57 5.14
N MET A 100 4.46 4.13 4.80
CA MET A 100 4.74 2.73 4.55
C MET A 100 5.74 2.18 5.56
N VAL A 101 5.43 1.00 6.10
CA VAL A 101 6.39 0.14 6.80
C VAL A 101 6.40 -1.19 6.04
N VAL A 102 7.49 -1.45 5.33
CA VAL A 102 7.65 -2.61 4.44
C VAL A 102 9.05 -3.19 4.59
N ASN A 103 9.28 -4.45 4.21
CA ASN A 103 10.63 -5.04 4.24
C ASN A 103 11.54 -4.39 3.20
N THR A 104 11.10 -4.44 1.94
CA THR A 104 11.79 -3.80 0.82
C THR A 104 10.76 -3.09 -0.05
N LEU A 105 11.11 -1.89 -0.52
CA LEU A 105 10.35 -1.19 -1.54
C LEU A 105 11.11 -1.26 -2.87
N ILE A 106 10.52 -1.93 -3.87
CA ILE A 106 11.09 -2.10 -5.20
C ILE A 106 10.26 -1.28 -6.18
N VAL A 107 10.89 -0.38 -6.92
CA VAL A 107 10.23 0.51 -7.88
C VAL A 107 10.79 0.23 -9.28
N ASN A 108 10.08 -0.58 -10.06
CA ASN A 108 10.58 -1.03 -11.37
C ASN A 108 10.35 -0.01 -12.48
N SER A 109 9.21 0.68 -12.49
CA SER A 109 8.81 1.59 -13.57
C SER A 109 7.73 2.56 -13.13
N ALA A 110 8.03 3.52 -12.26
CA ALA A 110 7.01 4.44 -11.75
C ALA A 110 7.45 5.91 -11.72
N ASN A 111 6.51 6.82 -11.95
CA ASN A 111 6.67 8.26 -11.80
C ASN A 111 6.07 8.69 -10.46
N TRP A 112 6.87 8.69 -9.40
CA TRP A 112 6.37 8.96 -8.05
C TRP A 112 6.52 10.42 -7.65
N LYS A 113 5.40 11.00 -7.19
CA LYS A 113 5.38 12.24 -6.39
C LYS A 113 4.77 11.90 -5.04
N TYR A 114 5.61 11.78 -4.02
CA TYR A 114 5.18 11.42 -2.67
C TYR A 114 4.97 12.66 -1.81
N GLU A 115 3.83 12.70 -1.12
CA GLU A 115 3.55 13.65 -0.05
C GLU A 115 3.26 12.84 1.22
N GLY A 116 4.10 13.01 2.25
CA GLY A 116 3.91 12.33 3.53
C GLY A 116 2.62 12.76 4.23
N LEU A 117 2.14 11.94 5.17
CA LEU A 117 1.01 12.29 6.03
C LEU A 117 1.39 13.50 6.91
N ALA A 118 0.90 14.69 6.57
CA ALA A 118 1.11 15.88 7.39
C ALA A 118 0.18 15.83 8.62
N SER A 119 0.74 15.66 9.82
CA SER A 119 0.02 16.01 11.05
C SER A 119 0.37 17.44 11.44
N GLY A 120 -0.59 18.36 11.34
CA GLY A 120 -0.52 19.70 11.95
C GLY A 120 0.78 20.48 11.71
N GLY A 121 0.96 21.05 10.52
CA GLY A 121 2.04 22.00 10.23
C GLY A 121 3.46 21.42 10.09
N GLY A 122 3.65 20.12 10.30
CA GLY A 122 4.93 19.43 10.13
C GLY A 122 5.24 19.07 8.67
N GLN A 123 6.51 19.17 8.28
CA GLN A 123 6.99 18.84 6.94
C GLN A 123 6.62 17.42 6.51
N THR A 124 6.30 17.24 5.23
CA THR A 124 6.15 15.92 4.60
C THR A 124 7.51 15.22 4.59
N SER A 125 7.71 14.23 5.45
CA SER A 125 8.99 13.51 5.55
C SER A 125 8.91 12.10 4.97
N PHE A 126 10.00 11.68 4.31
CA PHE A 126 10.23 10.32 3.87
C PHE A 126 11.29 9.70 4.77
N TYR A 127 10.90 8.69 5.56
CA TYR A 127 11.80 8.01 6.48
C TYR A 127 12.25 6.67 5.87
N LEU A 128 13.56 6.56 5.61
CA LEU A 128 14.22 5.30 5.30
C LEU A 128 15.08 4.90 6.49
N SER A 129 14.76 3.79 7.13
CA SER A 129 15.66 3.14 8.10
C SER A 129 16.60 2.19 7.36
N LYS A 130 17.88 2.19 7.72
CA LYS A 130 18.87 1.22 7.27
C LYS A 130 18.85 -0.03 8.15
#